data_AF-C7R9S4-F1
#
_entry.id   AF-C7R9S4-F1
#
_cell.length_a   1.000
_cell.length_b   1.000
_cell.length_c   1.000
_cell.angle_alpha   90.00
_cell.angle_beta   90.00
_cell.angle_gamma   90.00
#
_symmetry.space_group_name_H-M   'P 1'
#
loop_
_entity.id
_entity.type
_entity.pdbx_description
1 polymer ?
#
loop_
_entity_poly.entity_id
_entity_poly.type
_entity_poly.pdbx_seq_one_letter_code
_entity_poly.pdbx_strand_id
1 'polypeptide(L)' 'MVKFQALPKITIICYIISVVIIGFVFAEQFGEWDLFSRQVKIGILVSAAIIGVFGSIISIAKQLAGYLKRNKSSSND' A
#
# COMPACT_ATOMS: atom_id res chain seq x y z
N MET A 1 21.45 5.51 14.67
CA MET A 1 19.99 5.28 14.59
C MET A 1 19.54 5.51 13.16
N VAL A 2 19.04 4.48 12.48
CA VAL A 2 18.38 4.64 11.17
C VAL A 2 17.17 5.55 11.39
N LYS A 3 17.23 6.79 10.89
CA LYS A 3 16.08 7.69 10.93
C LYS A 3 15.05 7.11 9.97
N PHE A 4 14.10 6.32 10.47
CA PHE A 4 12.93 5.90 9.72
C PHE A 4 12.22 7.18 9.27
N GLN A 5 12.33 7.51 7.99
CA GLN A 5 11.54 8.55 7.38
C GLN A 5 10.07 8.17 7.58
N ALA A 6 9.30 9.05 8.21
CA ALA A 6 7.89 8.80 8.47
C ALA A 6 7.20 8.34 7.18
N LEU A 7 6.55 7.17 7.22
CA LEU A 7 5.81 6.62 6.10
C LEU A 7 4.82 7.66 5.57
N PRO A 8 4.73 7.89 4.25
CA PRO A 8 3.77 8.82 3.72
C PRO A 8 2.35 8.40 4.14
N LYS A 9 1.55 9.38 4.58
CA LYS A 9 0.14 9.16 4.98
C LYS A 9 -0.65 8.39 3.92
N ILE A 10 -0.37 8.66 2.64
CA ILE A 10 -0.98 7.98 1.49
C ILE A 10 -0.71 6.47 1.51
N THR A 11 0.53 6.06 1.80
CA THR A 11 0.92 4.64 1.86
C THR A 11 0.17 3.92 2.99
N ILE A 12 0.04 4.57 4.15
CA ILE A 12 -0.74 4.04 5.28
C ILE A 12 -2.21 3.87 4.88
N ILE A 13 -2.80 4.85 4.20
CA ILE A 13 -4.18 4.78 3.72
C ILE A 13 -4.36 3.63 2.72
N CYS A 14 -3.46 3.48 1.74
CA CYS A 14 -3.50 2.37 0.78
C CYS A 14 -3.42 1.01 1.48
N TYR A 15 -2.57 0.89 2.50
CA TYR A 15 -2.48 -0.34 3.29
C TYR A 15 -3.75 -0.63 4.09
N ILE A 16 -4.30 0.38 4.78
CA ILE A 16 -5.55 0.21 5.55
C ILE A 16 -6.68 -0.23 4.63
N ILE A 17 -6.85 0.42 3.48
CA ILE A 17 -7.88 0.06 2.49
C ILE A 17 -7.66 -1.38 2.01
N SER A 18 -6.43 -1.76 1.66
CA SER A 18 -6.11 -3.12 1.22
C SER A 18 -6.45 -4.17 2.30
N VAL A 19 -6.08 -3.91 3.55
CA VAL A 19 -6.38 -4.80 4.69
C VAL A 19 -7.88 -4.93 4.92
N VAL A 20 -8.63 -3.83 4.85
CA VAL A 20 -10.09 -3.84 5.02
C VAL A 20 -10.76 -4.66 3.91
N ILE A 21 -10.33 -4.48 2.65
CA ILE A 21 -10.88 -5.22 1.51
C ILE A 21 -10.58 -6.72 1.65
N ILE A 22 -9.34 -7.09 1.98
CA ILE A 22 -8.96 -8.50 2.18
C ILE A 22 -9.75 -9.10 3.35
N GLY A 23 -9.83 -8.39 4.47
CA GLY A 23 -10.58 -8.82 5.65
C GLY A 23 -12.06 -9.04 5.36
N PHE A 24 -12.66 -8.19 4.52
CA PHE A 24 -14.05 -8.36 4.08
C PHE A 24 -14.24 -9.62 3.23
N VAL A 25 -13.34 -9.89 2.27
CA VAL A 25 -13.39 -11.13 1.47
C VAL A 25 -13.23 -12.37 2.36
N PHE A 26 -12.34 -12.32 3.36
CA PHE A 26 -12.18 -13.39 4.33
C PHE A 26 -13.44 -13.57 5.18
N ALA A 27 -14.01 -12.48 5.72
CA ALA A 27 -15.23 -12.54 6.52
C ALA A 27 -16.40 -13.12 5.73
N GLU A 28 -16.51 -12.81 4.44
CA GLU A 28 -17.52 -13.36 3.55
C GLU A 28 -17.30 -14.88 3.32
N GLN A 29 -16.04 -15.31 3.14
CA GLN A 29 -15.70 -16.73 2.97
C GLN A 29 -15.95 -17.58 4.23
N PHE A 30 -15.72 -17.02 5.43
CA PHE A 30 -15.90 -17.74 6.70
C PHE A 30 -17.28 -17.52 7.36
N GLY A 31 -18.00 -16.47 6.94
CA GLY A 31 -19.31 -16.11 7.47
C GLY A 31 -20.50 -16.75 6.74
N GLU A 32 -20.24 -17.64 5.76
CA GLU A 32 -21.26 -18.24 4.88
C GLU A 32 -22.12 -17.23 4.10
N TRP A 33 -21.65 -16.00 3.97
CA TRP A 33 -22.34 -14.98 3.18
C TRP A 33 -21.97 -15.22 1.71
N ASP A 34 -22.84 -15.83 0.92
CA ASP A 34 -22.56 -16.07 -0.51
C ASP A 34 -22.94 -14.85 -1.37
N LEU A 35 -22.28 -13.72 -1.10
CA LEU A 35 -22.57 -12.44 -1.74
C LEU A 35 -21.90 -12.33 -3.13
N PHE A 36 -20.76 -12.99 -3.33
CA PHE A 36 -19.97 -12.85 -4.54
C PHE A 36 -19.56 -14.20 -5.14
N SER A 37 -19.56 -14.31 -6.47
CA SER A 37 -18.97 -15.47 -7.15
C SER A 37 -17.46 -15.56 -6.90
N ARG A 38 -16.89 -16.77 -6.92
CA ARG A 38 -15.45 -17.04 -6.73
C ARG A 38 -14.56 -16.16 -7.62
N GLN A 39 -14.97 -15.94 -8.87
CA GLN A 39 -14.22 -15.10 -9.81
C GLN A 39 -14.15 -13.64 -9.34
N VAL A 40 -15.25 -13.13 -8.78
CA VAL A 40 -15.33 -11.76 -8.25
C VAL A 40 -14.46 -11.62 -7.00
N LYS A 41 -14.48 -12.59 -6.08
CA LYS A 41 -13.62 -12.59 -4.88
C LYS A 41 -12.14 -12.51 -5.26
N ILE A 42 -11.72 -13.30 -6.24
CA ILE A 42 -10.34 -13.26 -6.77
C ILE A 42 -10.03 -11.89 -7.36
N GLY A 43 -10.94 -11.30 -8.16
CA GLY A 43 -10.76 -9.97 -8.72
C GLY A 43 -10.61 -8.88 -7.65
N ILE A 44 -11.38 -8.95 -6.58
CA ILE A 44 -11.30 -8.03 -5.43
C ILE A 44 -9.95 -8.16 -4.73
N LEU A 45 -9.48 -9.39 -4.49
CA LEU A 45 -8.18 -9.65 -3.86
C LEU A 45 -7.01 -9.14 -4.71
N VAL A 46 -7.03 -9.38 -6.02
CA VAL A 46 -6.01 -8.85 -6.95
C VAL A 46 -6.00 -7.32 -6.92
N SER A 47 -7.17 -6.69 -6.92
CA SER A 47 -7.29 -5.23 -6.84
C SER A 47 -6.72 -4.69 -5.53
N ALA A 48 -7.01 -5.34 -4.40
CA ALA A 48 -6.46 -4.99 -3.09
C ALA A 48 -4.93 -5.09 -3.06
N ALA A 49 -4.36 -6.12 -3.68
CA ALA A 49 -2.91 -6.29 -3.79
C ALA A 49 -2.27 -5.17 -4.62
N ILE A 50 -2.87 -4.81 -5.76
CA ILE A 50 -2.39 -3.71 -6.62
C ILE A 50 -2.37 -2.38 -5.85
N ILE A 51 -3.43 -2.08 -5.09
CA ILE A 51 -3.52 -0.86 -4.26
C ILE A 51 -2.39 -0.83 -3.22
N GLY A 52 -2.14 -1.95 -2.53
CA GLY A 52 -1.06 -2.06 -1.55
C GLY A 52 0.32 -1.85 -2.17
N VAL A 53 0.59 -2.48 -3.31
CA VAL A 53 1.85 -2.31 -4.06
C VAL A 53 2.04 -0.88 -4.52
N PHE A 54 0.98 -0.23 -5.02
CA PHE A 54 1.04 1.17 -5.47
C PHE A 54 1.41 2.13 -4.33
N GLY A 55 0.84 1.93 -3.14
CA GLY A 55 1.20 2.68 -1.94
C GLY A 55 2.68 2.56 -1.58
N SER A 56 3.27 1.37 -1.75
CA SER A 56 4.69 1.11 -1.52
C SER A 56 5.58 1.81 -2.55
N ILE A 57 5.22 1.75 -3.84
CA ILE A 57 5.97 2.41 -4.91
C ILE A 57 6.05 3.92 -4.66
N ILE A 58 4.93 4.55 -4.28
CA ILE A 58 4.91 5.99 -3.96
C ILE A 58 5.81 6.30 -2.76
N SER A 59 5.82 5.45 -1.73
CA SER A 59 6.69 5.62 -0.57
C SER A 59 8.15 5.59 -0.96
N ILE A 60 8.55 4.58 -1.73
CA ILE A 60 9.92 4.42 -2.20
C ILE A 60 10.33 5.61 -3.08
N ALA A 61 9.47 6.03 -4.02
CA ALA A 61 9.73 7.16 -4.88
C ALA A 61 9.93 8.48 -4.09
N LYS A 62 9.11 8.73 -3.07
CA LYS A 62 9.26 9.91 -2.20
C LYS A 62 10.54 9.88 -1.38
N GLN A 63 10.89 8.71 -0.83
CA GLN A 63 12.15 8.55 -0.11
C GLN A 63 13.32 8.81 -1.06
N LEU A 64 13.33 8.19 -2.23
CA LEU A 64 14.38 8.35 -3.25
C LEU A 64 14.53 9.81 -3.70
N ALA A 65 13.42 10.52 -3.96
CA ALA A 65 13.45 11.94 -4.31
C ALA A 65 14.05 12.81 -3.19
N GLY A 66 13.73 12.49 -1.92
CA GLY A 66 14.32 13.16 -0.76
C GLY A 66 15.84 12.92 -0.65
N TYR A 67 16.30 11.69 -0.87
CA TYR A 67 17.72 11.35 -0.90
C TYR A 67 18.47 12.09 -2.02
N LEU A 68 17.94 12.09 -3.24
CA LEU A 68 18.54 12.79 -4.39
C LEU A 68 18.62 14.31 -4.16
N LYS A 69 17.56 14.92 -3.60
CA LYS A 69 17.55 16.35 -3.28
C LYS A 69 18.61 16.70 -2.22
N ARG A 70 18.76 15.88 -1.17
CA ARG A 70 19.77 16.10 -0.13
C ARG A 70 21.20 15.99 -0.67
N ASN A 71 21.47 14.99 -1.51
CA ASN A 71 22.81 14.82 -2.09
C ASN A 71 23.18 15.96 -3.05
N LYS A 72 22.23 16.46 -3.85
CA LYS A 72 22.46 17.62 -4.73
C LYS A 72 22.74 18.92 -3.96
N SER A 73 22.17 19.06 -2.76
CA SER A 73 22.43 20.23 -1.90
C SER A 73 23.81 20.17 -1.24
N SER A 74 24.31 18.98 -0.91
CA SER A 74 25.58 18.79 -0.21
C SER A 74 26.81 18.87 -1.12
N SER A 75 26.63 18.95 -2.44
CA SER A 75 27.72 19.05 -3.43
C SER A 75 27.97 20.49 -3.90
N ASN A 76 27.25 21.47 -3.35
CA ASN A 76 27.32 22.89 -3.73
C ASN A 76 27.93 23.78 -2.62
N ASP A 77 28.39 23.17 -1.53
CA ASP A 77 29.22 23.78 -0.49
C ASP A 77 30.65 23.21 -0.60
#